data_AF-A0A923QV45-F1
#
_entry.id   AF-A0A923QV45-F1
#
_cell.length_a   1.000
_cell.length_b   1.000
_cell.length_c   1.000
_cell.angle_alpha   90.00
_cell.angle_beta   90.00
_cell.angle_gamma   90.00
#
_symmetry.space_group_name_H-M   'P 1'
#
loop_
_entity.id
_entity.type
_entity.pdbx_description
1 polymer ?
#
loop_
_entity_poly.entity_id
_entity_poly.type
_entity_poly.pdbx_seq_one_letter_code
_entity_poly.pdbx_strand_id
1 'polypeptide(L)'
;MEQTPKMDDFEASNKMLDAIDGILSPKMARAFEAHLAESEESRDRLTRLRELLSVLHSQPRATMPLDLRERPLSFPIWRLRRFFANPRAVWKQLPVAARLLIEGVSIAAVVVVGIKLGPVARDLYERRMEQRLQTMIAAEDLSSGNVPMARGIQSDSEVSDEVGNSEGGENETEVDTSAGVDVDSDVQVGRGEIWRFNLKTDAPALVRNQILKALREAGLPETTPGIGGVEAPGGIQFDLIVPQALIPSLKVTLEKLAGTPSENLPFSETFTWYKNRSKKPIPNGTSRMVIWLSQI
;
A
#
# COMPACT_ATOMS: atom_id res chain seq x y z
N MET A 1 44.29 26.09 8.56
CA MET A 1 42.92 26.44 8.95
C MET A 1 41.99 25.63 8.07
N GLU A 2 41.45 24.52 8.58
CA GLU A 2 40.42 23.77 7.85
C GLU A 2 39.10 24.54 7.99
N GLN A 3 38.51 24.97 6.88
CA GLN A 3 37.18 25.59 6.89
C GLN A 3 36.16 24.51 7.28
N THR A 4 35.42 24.74 8.35
CA THR A 4 34.28 23.89 8.72
C THR A 4 33.18 24.07 7.68
N PRO A 5 32.60 22.99 7.15
CA PRO A 5 31.50 23.10 6.19
C PRO A 5 30.32 23.81 6.87
N LYS A 6 29.75 24.81 6.18
CA LYS A 6 28.55 25.50 6.64
C LYS A 6 27.35 24.57 6.43
N MET A 7 26.62 24.27 7.49
CA MET A 7 25.47 23.38 7.46
C MET A 7 24.17 24.19 7.50
N ASP A 8 23.19 23.79 6.69
CA ASP A 8 21.87 24.43 6.67
C ASP A 8 20.92 23.82 7.73
N ASP A 9 19.82 24.52 8.04
CA ASP A 9 18.85 24.06 9.07
C ASP A 9 18.19 22.73 8.69
N PHE A 10 18.06 22.42 7.39
CA PHE A 10 17.45 21.19 6.90
C PHE A 10 18.37 19.98 7.14
N GLU A 11 19.65 20.12 6.81
CA GLU A 11 20.69 19.14 7.04
C GLU A 11 20.91 18.94 8.55
N ALA A 12 20.94 20.02 9.34
CA ALA A 12 20.97 19.93 10.80
C ALA A 12 19.75 19.15 11.33
N SER A 13 18.55 19.41 10.83
CA SER A 13 17.34 18.68 11.23
C SER A 13 17.42 17.19 10.86
N ASN A 14 17.95 16.84 9.68
CA ASN A 14 18.12 15.44 9.27
C ASN A 14 19.20 14.70 10.09
N LYS A 15 20.21 15.43 10.57
CA LYS A 15 21.33 14.89 11.35
C LYS A 15 21.11 14.90 12.87
N MET A 16 19.95 15.39 13.32
CA MET A 16 19.66 15.55 14.74
C MET A 16 19.57 14.21 15.49
N LEU A 17 18.97 13.18 14.89
CA LEU A 17 18.93 11.82 15.47
C LEU A 17 20.31 11.16 15.46
N ASP A 18 21.04 11.24 14.35
CA ASP A 18 22.42 10.75 14.25
C ASP A 18 23.33 11.38 15.34
N ALA A 19 23.10 12.66 15.67
CA ALA A 19 23.81 13.38 16.72
C ALA A 19 23.47 12.87 18.12
N ILE A 20 22.19 12.60 18.39
CA ILE A 20 21.74 12.04 19.67
C ILE A 20 22.29 10.63 19.88
N ASP A 21 22.31 9.82 18.83
CA ASP A 21 22.84 8.45 18.86
C ASP A 21 24.38 8.40 18.89
N GLY A 22 25.06 9.53 18.69
CA GLY A 22 26.52 9.61 18.66
C GLY A 22 27.17 8.96 17.44
N ILE A 23 26.43 8.86 16.32
CA ILE A 23 26.87 8.19 15.08
C ILE A 23 27.56 9.18 14.12
N LEU A 24 27.41 10.49 14.34
CA LEU A 24 28.02 11.52 13.49
C LEU A 24 29.55 11.40 13.46
N SER A 25 30.12 11.59 12.26
CA SER A 25 31.56 11.70 12.11
C SER A 25 32.10 12.94 12.85
N PRO A 26 33.34 12.94 13.37
CA PRO A 26 33.86 14.06 14.16
C PRO A 26 33.83 15.42 13.45
N LYS A 27 33.97 15.42 12.11
CA LYS A 27 33.88 16.64 11.30
C LYS A 27 32.44 17.17 11.24
N MET A 28 31.46 16.28 11.04
CA MET A 28 30.04 16.64 11.02
C MET A 28 29.52 17.03 12.40
N ALA A 29 29.99 16.36 13.47
CA ALA A 29 29.64 16.72 14.84
C ALA A 29 30.04 18.16 15.16
N ARG A 30 31.26 18.58 14.80
CA ARG A 30 31.72 19.98 14.97
C ARG A 30 30.91 20.97 14.13
N ALA A 31 30.57 20.62 12.89
CA ALA A 31 29.73 21.47 12.04
C ALA A 31 28.30 21.61 12.60
N PHE A 32 27.74 20.51 13.13
CA PHE A 32 26.44 20.50 13.82
C PHE A 32 26.47 21.33 15.10
N GLU A 33 27.49 21.19 15.93
CA GLU A 33 27.67 22.02 17.13
C GLU A 33 27.83 23.51 16.80
N ALA A 34 28.59 23.84 15.75
CA ALA A 34 28.72 25.21 15.27
C ALA A 34 27.37 25.77 14.79
N HIS A 35 26.60 24.99 14.01
CA HIS A 35 25.27 25.38 13.57
C HIS A 35 24.29 25.56 14.74
N LEU A 36 24.32 24.68 15.74
CA LEU A 36 23.50 24.81 16.96
C LEU A 36 23.87 26.04 17.80
N ALA A 37 25.09 26.55 17.69
CA ALA A 37 25.48 27.82 18.32
C ALA A 37 24.84 29.02 17.61
N GLU A 38 24.64 28.94 16.30
CA GLU A 38 24.06 30.00 15.46
C GLU A 38 22.52 29.98 15.43
N SER A 39 21.89 28.81 15.36
CA SER A 39 20.44 28.63 15.18
C SER A 39 19.74 28.23 16.49
N GLU A 40 18.99 29.17 17.09
CA GLU A 40 18.19 28.93 18.30
C GLU A 40 17.07 27.90 18.06
N GLU A 41 16.43 27.93 16.88
CA GLU A 41 15.36 27.01 16.52
C GLU A 41 15.85 25.55 16.48
N SER A 42 17.00 25.30 15.86
CA SER A 42 17.61 23.96 15.83
C SER A 42 17.98 23.47 17.23
N ARG A 43 18.40 24.36 18.13
CA ARG A 43 18.70 24.04 19.54
C ARG A 43 17.46 23.64 20.33
N ASP A 44 16.37 24.37 20.15
CA ASP A 44 15.08 24.06 20.79
C ASP A 44 14.52 22.71 20.32
N ARG A 45 14.60 22.44 19.01
CA ARG A 45 14.20 21.15 18.44
C ARG A 45 15.01 19.99 19.02
N LEU A 46 16.33 20.15 19.15
CA LEU A 46 17.19 19.13 19.76
C LEU A 46 16.82 18.87 21.22
N THR A 47 16.53 19.93 21.98
CA THR A 47 16.13 19.84 23.38
C THR A 47 14.82 19.09 23.54
N ARG A 48 13.80 19.42 22.72
CA ARG A 48 12.52 18.70 22.69
C ARG A 48 12.68 17.22 22.33
N LEU A 49 13.55 16.88 21.37
CA LEU A 49 13.82 15.48 21.04
C LEU A 49 14.47 14.72 22.19
N ARG A 50 15.40 15.34 22.93
CA ARG A 50 16.01 14.73 24.12
C ARG A 50 14.98 14.51 25.23
N GLU A 51 14.06 15.45 25.43
CA GLU A 51 12.95 15.29 26.37
C GLU A 51 12.05 14.12 25.97
N LEU A 52 11.62 14.03 24.70
CA LEU A 52 10.81 12.92 24.20
C LEU A 52 11.51 11.57 24.38
N LEU A 53 12.82 11.50 24.09
CA LEU A 53 13.60 10.30 24.34
C LEU A 53 13.68 9.97 25.82
N SER A 54 13.84 10.95 26.71
CA SER A 54 13.83 10.70 28.15
C SER A 54 12.51 10.11 28.62
N VAL A 55 11.38 10.61 28.10
CA VAL A 55 10.04 10.07 28.37
C VAL A 55 9.95 8.63 27.88
N LEU A 56 10.39 8.35 26.65
CA LEU A 56 10.39 6.99 26.09
C LEU A 56 11.28 6.02 26.89
N HIS A 57 12.41 6.49 27.43
CA HIS A 57 13.29 5.69 28.29
C HIS A 57 12.69 5.44 29.68
N SER A 58 11.87 6.36 30.18
CA SER A 58 11.16 6.23 31.45
C SER A 58 9.93 5.32 31.39
N GLN A 59 9.44 5.01 30.18
CA GLN A 59 8.33 4.08 30.03
C GLN A 59 8.71 2.69 30.57
N PRO A 60 7.81 2.03 31.34
CA PRO A 60 8.07 0.69 31.86
C PRO A 60 8.22 -0.25 30.67
N ARG A 61 9.46 -0.61 30.35
CA ARG A 61 9.74 -1.62 29.33
C ARG A 61 9.06 -2.90 29.78
N ALA A 62 8.25 -3.49 28.90
CA ALA A 62 7.68 -4.80 29.14
C ALA A 62 8.82 -5.73 29.58
N THR A 63 8.71 -6.25 30.80
CA THR A 63 9.71 -7.16 31.35
C THR A 63 9.76 -8.35 30.41
N MET A 64 10.93 -8.57 29.79
CA MET A 64 11.15 -9.73 28.94
C MET A 64 10.76 -10.98 29.76
N PRO A 65 9.86 -11.85 29.24
CA PRO A 65 9.47 -13.07 29.93
C PRO A 65 10.71 -13.82 30.41
N LEU A 66 10.69 -14.29 31.66
CA LEU A 66 11.85 -14.95 32.30
C LEU A 66 12.43 -16.07 31.42
N ASP A 67 11.57 -16.80 30.72
CA ASP A 67 11.94 -17.87 29.79
C ASP A 67 12.84 -17.41 28.62
N LEU A 68 12.65 -16.17 28.14
CA LEU A 68 13.46 -15.58 27.06
C LEU A 68 14.77 -14.97 27.58
N ARG A 69 14.87 -14.68 28.88
CA ARG A 69 16.08 -14.15 29.51
C ARG A 69 17.13 -15.22 29.73
N GLU A 70 16.70 -16.45 30.04
CA GLU A 70 17.61 -17.59 30.27
C GLU A 70 18.07 -18.26 28.97
N ARG A 71 17.26 -18.19 27.91
CA ARG A 71 17.59 -18.74 26.59
C ARG A 71 17.20 -17.75 25.50
N PRO A 72 18.06 -16.77 25.18
CA PRO A 72 17.80 -15.87 24.06
C PRO A 72 17.77 -16.68 22.76
N LEU A 73 16.55 -17.05 22.33
CA LEU A 73 16.21 -17.65 21.04
C LEU A 73 17.25 -18.67 20.52
N SER A 74 17.49 -19.75 21.26
CA SER A 74 18.26 -20.90 20.79
C SER A 74 17.55 -21.71 19.70
N PHE A 75 16.48 -21.20 19.09
CA PHE A 75 15.94 -21.78 17.87
C PHE A 75 16.97 -21.56 16.76
N PRO A 76 17.46 -22.63 16.11
CA PRO A 76 18.46 -22.52 15.06
C PRO A 76 17.82 -22.03 13.76
N ILE A 77 17.27 -20.81 13.75
CA ILE A 77 16.79 -20.11 12.56
C ILE A 77 17.94 -20.01 11.53
N TRP A 78 19.19 -19.95 12.01
CA TRP A 78 20.38 -20.00 11.17
C TRP A 78 20.54 -21.31 10.37
N ARG A 79 20.06 -22.45 10.87
CA ARG A 79 20.11 -23.72 10.12
C ARG A 79 19.06 -23.75 9.01
N LEU A 80 17.85 -23.28 9.27
CA LEU A 80 16.81 -23.12 8.24
C LEU A 80 17.27 -22.15 7.14
N ARG A 81 17.91 -21.05 7.50
CA ARG A 81 18.45 -20.08 6.52
C ARG A 81 19.47 -20.70 5.55
N ARG A 82 20.25 -21.70 5.99
CA ARG A 82 21.21 -22.42 5.12
C ARG A 82 20.51 -23.36 4.12
N PHE A 83 19.39 -23.97 4.51
CA PHE A 83 18.55 -24.77 3.60
C PHE A 83 17.88 -23.90 2.52
N PHE A 84 17.46 -22.68 2.86
CA PHE A 84 16.83 -21.76 1.90
C PHE A 84 17.82 -20.92 1.08
N ALA A 85 19.10 -20.84 1.48
CA ALA A 85 20.08 -20.03 0.75
C ALA A 85 20.44 -20.61 -0.63
N ASN A 86 20.41 -21.94 -0.79
CA ASN A 86 20.72 -22.61 -2.07
C ASN A 86 19.90 -23.91 -2.24
N PRO A 87 18.58 -23.82 -2.43
CA PRO A 87 17.70 -24.99 -2.49
C PRO A 87 18.09 -25.95 -3.62
N ARG A 88 18.59 -25.42 -4.74
CA ARG A 88 19.05 -26.21 -5.89
C ARG A 88 20.22 -27.14 -5.57
N ALA A 89 21.14 -26.71 -4.70
CA ALA A 89 22.32 -27.51 -4.34
C ALA A 89 21.93 -28.68 -3.42
N VAL A 90 21.06 -28.41 -2.44
CA VAL A 90 20.51 -29.43 -1.54
C VAL A 90 19.66 -30.43 -2.31
N TRP A 91 18.84 -29.96 -3.26
CA TRP A 91 18.03 -30.83 -4.11
C TRP A 91 18.88 -31.81 -4.91
N LYS A 92 20.00 -31.34 -5.47
CA LYS A 92 20.96 -32.16 -6.23
C LYS A 92 21.72 -33.21 -5.40
N GLN A 93 21.71 -33.11 -4.07
CA GLN A 93 22.37 -34.07 -3.18
C GLN A 93 21.44 -35.19 -2.70
N LEU A 94 20.11 -35.04 -2.87
CA LEU A 94 19.16 -36.08 -2.48
C LEU A 94 19.27 -37.32 -3.39
N PRO A 95 19.17 -38.55 -2.85
CA PRO A 95 19.03 -39.77 -3.65
C PRO A 95 17.82 -39.70 -4.58
N VAL A 96 17.89 -40.32 -5.75
CA VAL A 96 16.82 -40.29 -6.77
C VAL A 96 15.48 -40.77 -6.19
N ALA A 97 15.50 -41.83 -5.37
CA ALA A 97 14.29 -42.35 -4.72
C ALA A 97 13.61 -41.33 -3.79
N ALA A 98 14.40 -40.54 -3.04
CA ALA A 98 13.86 -39.50 -2.17
C ALA A 98 13.25 -38.34 -2.97
N ARG A 99 13.87 -37.95 -4.09
CA ARG A 99 13.30 -36.92 -4.98
C ARG A 99 11.97 -37.37 -5.57
N LEU A 100 11.90 -38.59 -6.10
CA LEU A 100 10.68 -39.14 -6.67
C LEU A 100 9.56 -39.25 -5.63
N LEU A 101 9.88 -39.60 -4.38
CA LEU A 101 8.89 -39.61 -3.30
C LEU A 101 8.39 -38.21 -2.95
N ILE A 102 9.28 -37.23 -2.83
CA ILE A 102 8.87 -35.85 -2.52
C ILE A 102 8.06 -35.26 -3.68
N GLU A 103 8.48 -35.48 -4.93
CA GLU A 103 7.74 -35.04 -6.12
C GLU A 103 6.37 -35.70 -6.18
N GLY A 104 6.29 -37.02 -6.00
CA GLY A 104 5.03 -37.76 -5.99
C GLY A 104 4.08 -37.33 -4.87
N VAL A 105 4.58 -37.17 -3.64
CA VAL A 105 3.79 -36.68 -2.50
C VAL A 105 3.35 -35.25 -2.72
N SER A 106 4.20 -34.39 -3.29
CA SER A 106 3.86 -32.99 -3.54
C SER A 106 2.73 -32.86 -4.57
N ILE A 107 2.75 -33.63 -5.66
CA ILE A 107 1.69 -33.65 -6.67
C ILE A 107 0.38 -34.15 -6.05
N ALA A 108 0.43 -35.28 -5.33
CA ALA A 108 -0.75 -35.82 -4.66
C ALA A 108 -1.34 -34.84 -3.64
N ALA A 109 -0.49 -34.15 -2.87
CA ALA A 109 -0.92 -33.15 -1.91
C ALA A 109 -1.59 -31.96 -2.60
N VAL A 110 -1.03 -31.43 -3.70
CA VAL A 110 -1.62 -30.33 -4.47
C VAL A 110 -3.00 -30.72 -5.02
N VAL A 111 -3.15 -31.94 -5.56
CA VAL A 111 -4.44 -32.43 -6.06
C VAL A 111 -5.47 -32.54 -4.94
N VAL A 112 -5.11 -33.11 -3.79
CA VAL A 112 -6.00 -33.26 -2.63
C VAL A 112 -6.41 -31.89 -2.08
N VAL A 113 -5.45 -30.97 -1.98
CA VAL A 113 -5.66 -29.59 -1.55
C VAL A 113 -6.61 -28.87 -2.52
N GLY A 114 -6.43 -29.01 -3.83
CA GLY A 114 -7.34 -28.45 -4.84
C GLY A 114 -8.77 -28.99 -4.73
N ILE A 115 -8.93 -30.30 -4.57
CA ILE A 115 -10.26 -30.93 -4.40
C ILE A 115 -10.94 -30.45 -3.10
N LYS A 116 -10.18 -30.27 -2.02
CA LYS A 116 -10.71 -29.80 -0.74
C LYS A 116 -10.99 -28.30 -0.70
N LEU A 117 -10.22 -27.49 -1.43
CA LEU A 117 -10.43 -26.04 -1.53
C LEU A 117 -11.61 -25.69 -2.42
N GLY A 118 -11.96 -26.51 -3.42
CA GLY A 118 -13.12 -26.29 -4.30
C GLY A 118 -14.42 -25.95 -3.57
N PRO A 119 -14.94 -26.81 -2.67
CA PRO A 119 -16.17 -26.52 -1.95
C PRO A 119 -16.04 -25.31 -1.01
N VAL A 120 -14.89 -25.11 -0.36
CA VAL A 120 -14.67 -23.97 0.55
C VAL A 120 -14.65 -22.64 -0.23
N ALA A 121 -14.01 -22.62 -1.39
CA ALA A 121 -13.97 -21.45 -2.26
C ALA A 121 -15.37 -21.13 -2.81
N ARG A 122 -16.15 -22.17 -3.14
CA ARG A 122 -17.55 -22.03 -3.54
C ARG A 122 -18.40 -21.43 -2.41
N ASP A 123 -18.32 -21.94 -1.20
CA ASP A 123 -19.06 -21.42 -0.04
C ASP A 123 -18.68 -19.95 0.24
N LEU A 124 -17.40 -19.60 0.13
CA LEU A 124 -16.94 -18.22 0.27
C LEU A 124 -17.47 -17.30 -0.83
N TYR A 125 -17.56 -17.78 -2.06
CA TYR A 125 -18.13 -17.05 -3.18
C TYR A 125 -19.64 -16.83 -2.98
N GLU A 126 -20.38 -17.88 -2.64
CA GLU A 126 -21.83 -17.83 -2.38
C GLU A 126 -22.13 -16.84 -1.24
N ARG A 127 -21.41 -16.91 -0.11
CA ARG A 127 -21.56 -15.94 0.99
C ARG A 127 -21.27 -14.50 0.59
N ARG A 128 -20.26 -14.27 -0.24
CA ARG A 128 -19.91 -12.92 -0.69
C ARG A 128 -20.96 -12.36 -1.67
N MET A 129 -21.54 -13.24 -2.49
CA MET A 129 -22.63 -12.88 -3.39
C MET A 129 -23.91 -12.56 -2.62
N GLU A 130 -24.26 -13.38 -1.62
CA GLU A 130 -25.39 -13.12 -0.71
C GLU A 130 -25.24 -11.78 0.01
N GLN A 131 -24.05 -11.47 0.53
CA GLN A 131 -23.78 -10.17 1.15
C GLN A 131 -23.99 -9.01 0.18
N ARG A 132 -23.53 -9.13 -1.07
CA ARG A 132 -23.73 -8.09 -2.09
C ARG A 132 -25.21 -7.92 -2.43
N LEU A 133 -25.95 -9.02 -2.58
CA LEU A 133 -27.40 -8.98 -2.83
C LEU A 133 -28.15 -8.34 -1.67
N GLN A 134 -27.82 -8.70 -0.43
CA GLN A 134 -28.41 -8.07 0.76
C GLN A 134 -28.11 -6.57 0.83
N THR A 135 -26.90 -6.13 0.48
CA THR A 135 -26.58 -4.70 0.43
C THR A 135 -27.36 -3.96 -0.67
N MET A 136 -27.63 -4.62 -1.80
CA MET A 136 -28.46 -4.03 -2.86
C MET A 136 -29.92 -3.94 -2.44
N ILE A 137 -30.48 -4.99 -1.85
CA ILE A 137 -31.87 -4.98 -1.32
C ILE A 137 -32.02 -3.92 -0.23
N ALA A 138 -31.08 -3.84 0.71
CA ALA A 138 -31.11 -2.81 1.75
C ALA A 138 -30.96 -1.39 1.17
N ALA A 139 -30.20 -1.20 0.09
CA ALA A 139 -30.11 0.08 -0.61
C ALA A 139 -31.40 0.41 -1.38
N GLU A 140 -32.08 -0.60 -1.93
CA GLU A 140 -33.35 -0.44 -2.64
C GLU A 140 -34.50 -0.07 -1.68
N ASP A 141 -34.58 -0.71 -0.50
CA ASP A 141 -35.52 -0.36 0.57
C ASP A 141 -35.31 1.07 1.11
N LEU A 142 -34.06 1.56 1.15
CA LEU A 142 -33.76 2.95 1.52
C LEU A 142 -34.09 3.94 0.39
N SER A 143 -34.04 3.51 -0.87
CA SER A 143 -34.36 4.35 -2.04
C SER A 143 -35.86 4.47 -2.35
N SER A 144 -36.67 3.49 -1.90
CA SER A 144 -38.12 3.45 -2.09
C SER A 144 -38.90 4.26 -1.04
N GLY A 145 -38.23 4.72 0.03
CA GLY A 145 -38.76 5.69 0.98
C GLY A 145 -38.43 7.14 0.60
N ASN A 146 -39.40 7.84 -0.01
CA ASN A 146 -39.40 9.29 -0.30
C ASN A 146 -38.55 9.79 -1.49
N VAL A 147 -38.97 9.50 -2.71
CA VAL A 147 -38.86 10.47 -3.81
C VAL A 147 -40.14 10.45 -4.66
N PRO A 148 -40.89 11.56 -4.77
CA PRO A 148 -42.02 11.63 -5.68
C PRO A 148 -41.49 11.70 -7.12
N MET A 149 -41.60 10.60 -7.87
CA MET A 149 -41.26 10.56 -9.30
C MET A 149 -42.30 11.36 -10.11
N ALA A 150 -41.88 12.52 -10.58
CA ALA A 150 -42.51 13.22 -11.69
C ALA A 150 -42.18 12.49 -13.01
N ARG A 151 -43.23 12.34 -13.82
CA ARG A 151 -43.32 11.52 -15.03
C ARG A 151 -42.96 12.36 -16.26
N GLY A 152 -42.08 11.86 -17.13
CA GLY A 152 -41.84 12.36 -18.50
C GLY A 152 -40.94 11.37 -19.24
N ILE A 153 -41.48 10.40 -19.98
CA ILE A 153 -41.86 10.38 -21.41
C ILE A 153 -40.68 10.57 -22.39
N GLN A 154 -40.29 9.43 -22.98
CA GLN A 154 -39.77 9.12 -24.33
C GLN A 154 -38.49 9.78 -24.86
N SER A 155 -37.50 8.92 -25.17
CA SER A 155 -37.02 8.77 -26.54
C SER A 155 -36.39 7.38 -26.75
N ASP A 156 -36.90 6.65 -27.73
CA ASP A 156 -36.32 5.43 -28.29
C ASP A 156 -34.91 5.67 -28.83
N SER A 157 -33.97 4.75 -28.56
CA SER A 157 -32.91 4.43 -29.50
C SER A 157 -32.34 3.04 -29.21
N GLU A 158 -32.29 2.26 -30.28
CA GLU A 158 -31.87 0.86 -30.39
C GLU A 158 -30.49 0.57 -29.76
N VAL A 159 -30.41 -0.55 -29.03
CA VAL A 159 -29.17 -1.15 -28.55
C VAL A 159 -28.93 -2.42 -29.36
N SER A 160 -27.89 -2.39 -30.20
CA SER A 160 -27.28 -3.59 -30.78
C SER A 160 -26.33 -4.22 -29.77
N ASP A 161 -26.48 -5.53 -29.61
CA ASP A 161 -25.57 -6.42 -28.88
C ASP A 161 -24.19 -6.45 -29.52
N GLU A 162 -23.14 -6.19 -28.73
CA GLU A 162 -21.81 -6.71 -29.04
C GLU A 162 -21.11 -7.22 -27.78
N VAL A 163 -20.84 -8.52 -27.80
CA VAL A 163 -20.30 -9.33 -26.71
C VAL A 163 -18.78 -9.14 -26.66
N GLY A 164 -18.32 -8.37 -25.68
CA GLY A 164 -16.89 -8.20 -25.37
C GLY A 164 -16.42 -9.18 -24.29
N ASN A 165 -15.95 -10.34 -24.72
CA ASN A 165 -15.24 -11.33 -23.91
C ASN A 165 -13.85 -10.79 -23.52
N SER A 166 -13.57 -10.63 -22.22
CA SER A 166 -12.21 -10.38 -21.73
C SER A 166 -11.92 -11.25 -20.51
N GLU A 167 -11.16 -12.31 -20.78
CA GLU A 167 -10.63 -13.28 -19.83
C GLU A 167 -9.44 -12.70 -19.05
N GLY A 168 -9.24 -13.24 -17.84
CA GLY A 168 -7.89 -13.51 -17.34
C GLY A 168 -7.33 -12.51 -16.32
N GLY A 169 -7.61 -12.76 -15.04
CA GLY A 169 -6.94 -12.11 -13.92
C GLY A 169 -7.04 -12.95 -12.66
N GLU A 170 -6.29 -14.05 -12.62
CA GLU A 170 -6.17 -14.96 -11.49
C GLU A 170 -5.68 -14.20 -10.23
N ASN A 171 -6.46 -14.24 -9.16
CA ASN A 171 -6.10 -13.72 -7.85
C ASN A 171 -6.01 -14.87 -6.85
N GLU A 172 -4.77 -15.28 -6.55
CA GLU A 172 -4.44 -16.16 -5.43
C GLU A 172 -4.90 -15.51 -4.12
N THR A 173 -5.89 -16.11 -3.46
CA THR A 173 -6.45 -15.65 -2.19
C THR A 173 -6.00 -16.58 -1.08
N GLU A 174 -4.95 -16.20 -0.36
CA GLU A 174 -4.61 -16.80 0.94
C GLU A 174 -5.59 -16.32 2.01
N VAL A 175 -6.29 -17.27 2.64
CA VAL A 175 -7.25 -17.09 3.73
C VAL A 175 -6.48 -17.01 5.06
N ASP A 176 -6.32 -15.80 5.60
CA ASP A 176 -5.86 -15.60 6.99
C ASP A 176 -7.07 -15.58 7.92
N THR A 177 -7.16 -16.60 8.76
CA THR A 177 -8.21 -16.74 9.80
C THR A 177 -7.57 -16.37 11.14
N SER A 178 -7.90 -15.20 11.69
CA SER A 178 -7.73 -14.96 13.13
C SER A 178 -8.81 -14.02 13.64
N ALA A 179 -9.76 -14.62 14.36
CA ALA A 179 -10.73 -13.92 15.18
C ALA A 179 -10.16 -13.81 16.60
N GLY A 180 -10.17 -12.59 17.13
CA GLY A 180 -9.82 -12.27 18.52
C GLY A 180 -10.27 -10.85 18.80
N VAL A 181 -11.45 -10.73 19.41
CA VAL A 181 -11.99 -9.47 19.93
C VAL A 181 -11.32 -9.19 21.26
N ASP A 182 -10.72 -8.02 21.41
CA ASP A 182 -10.73 -7.27 22.69
C ASP A 182 -10.53 -5.78 22.42
N VAL A 183 -11.32 -4.99 23.14
CA VAL A 183 -11.48 -3.54 23.01
C VAL A 183 -10.42 -2.84 23.86
N ASP A 184 -9.41 -2.31 23.20
CA ASP A 184 -8.75 -1.07 23.58
C ASP A 184 -8.29 -0.40 22.27
N SER A 185 -8.64 0.86 22.06
CA SER A 185 -8.52 1.54 20.76
C SER A 185 -7.08 1.97 20.44
N ASP A 186 -6.17 1.00 20.44
CA ASP A 186 -4.95 1.10 19.64
C ASP A 186 -5.36 0.98 18.17
N VAL A 187 -4.97 1.97 17.37
CA VAL A 187 -5.16 1.95 15.92
C VAL A 187 -4.41 0.75 15.37
N GLN A 188 -5.08 -0.40 15.28
CA GLN A 188 -4.54 -1.59 14.62
C GLN A 188 -4.16 -1.14 13.22
N VAL A 189 -2.88 -1.22 12.90
CA VAL A 189 -2.40 -0.86 11.57
C VAL A 189 -2.22 -2.16 10.79
N GLY A 190 -3.23 -2.50 10.00
CA GLY A 190 -3.20 -3.68 9.14
C GLY A 190 -2.17 -3.57 8.02
N ARG A 191 -1.90 -4.71 7.36
CA ARG A 191 -1.15 -4.74 6.08
C ARG A 191 -1.97 -4.05 5.00
N GLY A 192 -1.81 -2.74 4.88
CA GLY A 192 -2.60 -1.94 3.95
C GLY A 192 -2.32 -2.24 2.47
N GLU A 193 -3.32 -1.97 1.64
CA GLU A 193 -3.24 -2.12 0.20
C GLU A 193 -2.64 -0.86 -0.44
N ILE A 194 -1.77 -1.05 -1.43
CA ILE A 194 -1.27 0.01 -2.31
C ILE A 194 -1.82 -0.21 -3.70
N TRP A 195 -2.57 0.76 -4.19
CA TRP A 195 -3.05 0.83 -5.56
C TRP A 195 -2.15 1.76 -6.36
N ARG A 196 -1.71 1.30 -7.53
CA ARG A 196 -0.81 2.07 -8.38
C ARG A 196 -1.41 2.20 -9.76
N PHE A 197 -1.53 3.45 -10.21
CA PHE A 197 -2.00 3.83 -11.54
C PHE A 197 -0.86 4.53 -12.26
N ASN A 198 -0.34 3.93 -13.32
CA ASN A 198 0.66 4.56 -14.17
C ASN A 198 0.01 4.97 -15.48
N LEU A 199 0.18 6.23 -15.88
CA LEU A 199 -0.30 6.78 -17.14
C LEU A 199 0.87 7.43 -17.90
N LYS A 200 1.09 7.01 -19.15
CA LYS A 200 2.06 7.64 -20.05
C LYS A 200 1.37 8.71 -20.88
N THR A 201 1.85 9.96 -20.81
CA THR A 201 1.26 11.10 -21.51
C THR A 201 2.33 12.12 -21.91
N ASP A 202 2.15 12.78 -23.05
CA ASP A 202 3.07 13.81 -23.55
C ASP A 202 2.94 15.13 -22.77
N ALA A 203 1.81 15.33 -22.08
CA ALA A 203 1.45 16.57 -21.40
C ALA A 203 1.01 16.32 -19.94
N PRO A 204 1.90 15.84 -19.05
CA PRO A 204 1.54 15.48 -17.67
C PRO A 204 0.97 16.66 -16.86
N ALA A 205 1.36 17.90 -17.18
CA ALA A 205 0.84 19.11 -16.54
C ALA A 205 -0.65 19.38 -16.87
N LEU A 206 -1.11 19.05 -18.08
CA LEU A 206 -2.53 19.19 -18.44
C LEU A 206 -3.37 18.11 -17.77
N VAL A 207 -2.88 16.87 -17.79
CA VAL A 207 -3.53 15.72 -17.14
C VAL A 207 -3.60 15.89 -15.62
N ARG A 208 -2.59 16.53 -14.99
CA ARG A 208 -2.61 16.89 -13.56
C ARG A 208 -3.87 17.64 -13.17
N ASN A 209 -4.28 18.65 -13.94
CA ASN A 209 -5.47 19.44 -13.63
C ASN A 209 -6.77 18.63 -13.75
N GLN A 210 -6.81 17.69 -14.71
CA GLN A 210 -7.95 16.79 -14.88
C GLN A 210 -8.05 15.77 -13.74
N ILE A 211 -6.91 15.24 -13.29
CA ILE A 211 -6.86 14.35 -12.12
C ILE A 211 -7.28 15.10 -10.87
N LEU A 212 -6.80 16.32 -10.65
CA LEU A 212 -7.25 17.15 -9.53
C LEU A 212 -8.77 17.35 -9.54
N LYS A 213 -9.36 17.60 -10.71
CA LYS A 213 -10.81 17.73 -10.88
C LYS A 213 -11.53 16.41 -10.53
N ALA A 214 -11.05 15.28 -11.06
CA ALA A 214 -11.62 13.96 -10.79
C ALA A 214 -11.52 13.55 -9.32
N LEU A 215 -10.41 13.86 -8.64
CA LEU A 215 -10.23 13.61 -7.21
C LEU A 215 -11.23 14.44 -6.38
N ARG A 216 -11.47 15.71 -6.74
CA ARG A 216 -12.49 16.54 -6.09
C ARG A 216 -13.91 16.02 -6.33
N GLU A 217 -14.22 15.62 -7.56
CA GLU A 217 -15.52 15.02 -7.91
C GLU A 217 -15.77 13.70 -7.16
N ALA A 218 -14.71 12.94 -6.88
CA ALA A 218 -14.78 11.74 -6.05
C ALA A 218 -14.93 12.03 -4.53
N GLY A 219 -14.99 13.30 -4.13
CA GLY A 219 -15.21 13.71 -2.75
C GLY A 219 -13.95 13.73 -1.88
N LEU A 220 -12.75 13.76 -2.46
CA LEU A 220 -11.53 13.92 -1.68
C LEU A 220 -11.34 15.38 -1.24
N PRO A 221 -11.11 15.64 0.07
CA PRO A 221 -10.87 17.00 0.53
C PRO A 221 -9.55 17.54 -0.01
N GLU A 222 -9.50 18.85 -0.29
CA GLU A 222 -8.29 19.52 -0.78
C GLU A 222 -7.13 19.49 0.22
N THR A 223 -7.42 19.21 1.49
CA THR A 223 -6.42 19.04 2.55
C THR A 223 -5.76 17.65 2.55
N THR A 224 -6.15 16.75 1.65
CA THR A 224 -5.59 15.39 1.59
C THR A 224 -4.10 15.47 1.24
N PRO A 225 -3.21 14.87 2.04
CA PRO A 225 -1.78 14.89 1.76
C PRO A 225 -1.49 14.24 0.40
N GLY A 226 -0.67 14.91 -0.41
CA GLY A 226 -0.27 14.44 -1.74
C GLY A 226 -1.25 14.76 -2.87
N ILE A 227 -2.39 15.42 -2.61
CA ILE A 227 -3.38 15.74 -3.65
C ILE A 227 -2.83 16.63 -4.75
N GLY A 228 -1.92 17.54 -4.42
CA GLY A 228 -1.30 18.45 -5.40
C GLY A 228 -0.39 17.76 -6.41
N GLY A 229 0.05 16.52 -6.13
CA GLY A 229 1.13 15.86 -6.86
C GLY A 229 2.50 16.50 -6.60
N VAL A 230 3.56 15.70 -6.70
CA VAL A 230 4.96 16.13 -6.60
C VAL A 230 5.61 15.92 -7.96
N GLU A 231 6.25 16.96 -8.49
CA GLU A 231 7.05 16.86 -9.71
C GLU A 231 8.31 16.04 -9.42
N ALA A 232 8.53 15.01 -10.24
CA ALA A 232 9.65 14.10 -10.12
C ALA A 232 10.35 13.94 -11.48
N PRO A 233 11.62 13.51 -11.52
CA PRO A 233 12.30 13.26 -12.79
C PRO A 233 11.50 12.29 -13.66
N GLY A 234 11.07 12.76 -14.83
CA GLY A 234 10.28 11.98 -15.79
C GLY A 234 8.77 12.00 -15.59
N GLY A 235 8.22 12.78 -14.65
CA GLY A 235 6.77 12.80 -14.47
C GLY A 235 6.23 13.54 -13.24
N ILE A 236 4.97 13.26 -12.91
CA ILE A 236 4.28 13.79 -11.73
C ILE A 236 3.73 12.62 -10.91
N GLN A 237 4.02 12.60 -9.61
CA GLN A 237 3.52 11.57 -8.69
C GLN A 237 2.49 12.14 -7.72
N PHE A 238 1.32 11.52 -7.64
CA PHE A 238 0.39 11.71 -6.53
C PHE A 238 0.54 10.54 -5.57
N ASP A 239 0.64 10.85 -4.29
CA ASP A 239 0.78 9.84 -3.23
C ASP A 239 -0.30 10.10 -2.17
N LEU A 240 -1.43 9.42 -2.30
CA LEU A 240 -2.66 9.71 -1.57
C LEU A 240 -2.96 8.61 -0.57
N ILE A 241 -3.55 8.99 0.56
CA ILE A 241 -4.22 8.07 1.48
C ILE A 241 -5.71 8.28 1.31
N VAL A 242 -6.39 7.25 0.79
CA VAL A 242 -7.80 7.30 0.39
C VAL A 242 -8.62 6.25 1.13
N PRO A 243 -9.87 6.54 1.54
CA PRO A 243 -10.79 5.52 2.02
C PRO A 243 -10.95 4.39 1.02
N GLN A 244 -10.91 3.13 1.48
CA GLN A 244 -10.93 1.97 0.58
C GLN A 244 -12.22 1.90 -0.26
N ALA A 245 -13.32 2.46 0.26
CA ALA A 245 -14.60 2.56 -0.44
C ALA A 245 -14.55 3.45 -1.70
N LEU A 246 -13.63 4.42 -1.78
CA LEU A 246 -13.52 5.35 -2.92
C LEU A 246 -12.66 4.80 -4.07
N ILE A 247 -11.94 3.70 -3.85
CA ILE A 247 -11.02 3.17 -4.87
C ILE A 247 -11.74 2.74 -6.16
N PRO A 248 -12.89 2.02 -6.11
CA PRO A 248 -13.57 1.61 -7.33
C PRO A 248 -14.07 2.80 -8.17
N SER A 249 -14.62 3.85 -7.55
CA SER A 249 -15.07 5.05 -8.26
C SER A 249 -13.89 5.80 -8.88
N LEU A 250 -12.81 5.96 -8.11
CA LEU A 250 -11.57 6.59 -8.58
C LEU A 250 -10.96 5.87 -9.78
N LYS A 251 -10.96 4.53 -9.77
CA LYS A 251 -10.50 3.73 -10.91
C LYS A 251 -11.27 4.06 -12.18
N VAL A 252 -12.61 4.00 -12.11
CA VAL A 252 -13.46 4.29 -13.27
C VAL A 252 -13.24 5.72 -13.77
N THR A 253 -13.09 6.70 -12.88
CA THR A 253 -12.83 8.09 -13.29
C THR A 253 -11.44 8.27 -13.93
N LEU A 254 -10.40 7.61 -13.40
CA LEU A 254 -9.04 7.72 -13.94
C LEU A 254 -8.87 6.94 -15.25
N GLU A 255 -9.56 5.80 -15.40
CA GLU A 255 -9.62 5.05 -16.65
C GLU A 255 -10.32 5.85 -17.75
N LYS A 256 -11.40 6.57 -17.41
CA LYS A 256 -12.04 7.50 -18.34
C LYS A 256 -11.12 8.64 -18.78
N LEU A 257 -10.26 9.13 -17.87
CA LEU A 257 -9.29 10.18 -18.20
C LEU A 257 -8.16 9.69 -19.11
N ALA A 258 -7.73 8.45 -18.97
CA ALA A 258 -6.75 7.83 -19.87
C ALA A 258 -7.30 7.51 -21.27
N GLY A 259 -8.59 7.78 -21.50
CA GLY A 259 -9.28 7.58 -22.77
C GLY A 259 -9.67 6.12 -23.04
N THR A 260 -10.81 5.95 -23.71
CA THR A 260 -10.96 4.84 -24.66
C THR A 260 -10.04 5.16 -25.86
N PRO A 261 -9.31 4.19 -26.42
CA PRO A 261 -8.40 4.44 -27.54
C PRO A 261 -9.17 5.07 -28.69
N SER A 262 -9.07 6.39 -28.81
CA SER A 262 -9.65 7.15 -29.91
C SER A 262 -8.80 6.88 -31.13
N GLU A 263 -9.38 6.28 -32.17
CA GLU A 263 -8.71 5.93 -33.44
C GLU A 263 -8.01 7.13 -34.13
N ASN A 264 -8.27 8.36 -33.69
CA ASN A 264 -7.80 9.60 -34.32
C ASN A 264 -6.64 10.31 -33.59
N LEU A 265 -6.17 9.79 -32.45
CA LEU A 265 -4.98 10.33 -31.78
C LEU A 265 -3.79 9.38 -32.00
N PRO A 266 -2.69 9.82 -32.66
CA PRO A 266 -1.55 8.97 -32.99
C PRO A 266 -0.74 8.48 -31.76
N PHE A 267 -1.13 8.90 -30.56
CA PHE A 267 -0.53 8.49 -29.30
C PHE A 267 -1.61 7.85 -28.43
N SER A 268 -1.60 6.53 -28.36
CA SER A 268 -2.43 5.80 -27.40
C SER A 268 -1.85 6.03 -26.00
N GLU A 269 -2.55 6.80 -25.18
CA GLU A 269 -2.24 6.91 -23.76
C GLU A 269 -2.33 5.50 -23.16
N THR A 270 -1.18 4.95 -22.76
CA THR A 270 -1.13 3.61 -22.18
C THR A 270 -1.19 3.75 -20.66
N PHE A 271 -2.22 3.18 -20.06
CA PHE A 271 -2.35 3.12 -18.60
C PHE A 271 -2.21 1.69 -18.08
N THR A 272 -1.77 1.56 -16.84
CA THR A 272 -1.68 0.26 -16.15
C THR A 272 -2.07 0.40 -14.69
N TRP A 273 -2.81 -0.61 -14.20
CA TRP A 273 -3.15 -0.77 -12.79
C TRP A 273 -2.42 -1.97 -12.20
N TYR A 274 -1.95 -1.82 -10.96
CA TYR A 274 -1.44 -2.93 -10.19
C TYR A 274 -1.67 -2.71 -8.71
N LYS A 275 -1.88 -3.82 -7.99
CA LYS A 275 -2.17 -3.85 -6.56
C LYS A 275 -0.98 -4.49 -5.85
N ASN A 276 -0.41 -3.77 -4.89
CA ASN A 276 0.71 -4.23 -4.07
C ASN A 276 0.33 -4.24 -2.60
N ARG A 277 0.94 -5.13 -1.81
CA ARG A 277 0.87 -5.07 -0.34
C ARG A 277 1.84 -4.00 0.16
N SER A 278 1.39 -3.13 1.05
CA SER A 278 2.26 -2.11 1.66
C SER A 278 3.22 -2.75 2.66
N LYS A 279 4.49 -2.37 2.59
CA LYS A 279 5.46 -2.64 3.66
C LYS A 279 5.30 -1.67 4.83
N LYS A 280 4.78 -0.47 4.56
CA LYS A 280 4.52 0.56 5.57
C LYS A 280 3.13 0.34 6.18
N PRO A 281 2.99 0.50 7.50
CA PRO A 281 1.68 0.42 8.16
C PRO A 281 0.77 1.53 7.59
N ILE A 282 -0.44 1.17 7.15
CA ILE A 282 -1.47 2.11 6.64
C ILE A 282 -2.69 1.98 7.56
N PRO A 283 -3.33 3.10 7.98
CA PRO A 283 -4.51 3.06 8.84
C PRO A 283 -5.62 2.15 8.30
N ASN A 284 -6.28 1.41 9.19
CA ASN A 284 -7.40 0.55 8.81
C ASN A 284 -8.52 1.33 8.11
N GLY A 285 -9.17 0.70 7.12
CA GLY A 285 -10.22 1.32 6.30
C GLY A 285 -9.71 2.30 5.24
N THR A 286 -8.41 2.58 5.21
CA THR A 286 -7.76 3.38 4.17
C THR A 286 -6.83 2.53 3.32
N SER A 287 -6.53 3.02 2.12
CA SER A 287 -5.54 2.44 1.23
C SER A 287 -4.66 3.54 0.67
N ARG A 288 -3.43 3.18 0.33
CA ARG A 288 -2.52 4.12 -0.32
C ARG A 288 -2.73 4.03 -1.82
N MET A 289 -2.92 5.15 -2.47
CA MET A 289 -3.07 5.25 -3.91
C MET A 289 -1.97 6.10 -4.48
N VAL A 290 -1.20 5.52 -5.40
CA VAL A 290 -0.10 6.21 -6.10
C VAL A 290 -0.50 6.36 -7.55
N ILE A 291 -0.58 7.61 -8.02
CA ILE A 291 -0.81 7.93 -9.44
C ILE A 291 0.51 8.46 -9.99
N TRP A 292 1.04 7.82 -11.03
CA TRP A 292 2.26 8.20 -11.70
C TRP A 292 1.96 8.63 -13.14
N LEU A 293 2.19 9.91 -13.44
CA LEU A 293 2.10 10.47 -14.78
C LEU A 293 3.50 10.53 -15.37
N SER A 294 3.89 9.56 -16.19
CA SER A 294 5.17 9.60 -16.89
C SER A 294 5.06 10.41 -18.17
N GLN A 295 6.05 11.27 -18.40
CA GLN A 295 6.28 11.92 -19.68
C GLN A 295 6.91 10.91 -20.66
N ILE A 296 6.38 10.85 -21.88
CA ILE A 296 6.94 10.03 -22.98
C ILE A 296 8.16 10.71 -23.59
#